data_AF-A0A8S3I437-F1
#
_entry.id   AF-A0A8S3I437-F1
#
_cell.length_a   1.000
_cell.length_b   1.000
_cell.length_c   1.000
_cell.angle_alpha   90.00
_cell.angle_beta   90.00
_cell.angle_gamma   90.00
#
_symmetry.space_group_name_H-M   'P 1'
#
loop_
_entity.id
_entity.type
_entity.pdbx_description
1 polymer ?
#
loop_
_entity_poly.entity_id
_entity_poly.type
_entity_poly.pdbx_seq_one_letter_code
_entity_poly.pdbx_strand_id
1 'polypeptide(L)' 'AWLRNEDSPVIARLSRLIEAITNLSMITAEDLQIANYGVGGHYEPHFDFSRRREKDPLSRLSAGNRIATWLTYVSSL' A
#
# COMPACT_ATOMS: atom_id res chain seq x y z
N ALA A 1 0.35 11.18 -0.59
CA ALA A 1 -1.05 11.25 -1.06
C ALA A 1 -1.64 9.84 -1.08
N TRP A 2 -2.97 9.71 -1.14
CA TRP A 2 -3.67 8.43 -1.27
C TRP A 2 -4.54 8.48 -2.52
N LEU A 3 -4.49 7.41 -3.34
CA LEU A 3 -5.20 7.32 -4.61
C LEU A 3 -6.07 6.06 -4.60
N ARG A 4 -7.37 6.24 -4.86
CA ARG A 4 -8.33 5.15 -5.02
C ARG A 4 -8.33 4.64 -6.46
N ASN A 5 -8.83 3.44 -6.65
CA ASN A 5 -8.94 2.85 -7.99
C ASN A 5 -9.82 3.69 -8.94
N GLU A 6 -10.82 4.40 -8.41
CA GLU A 6 -11.72 5.24 -9.20
C GLU A 6 -11.07 6.56 -9.63
N ASP A 7 -9.97 6.97 -9.00
CA ASP A 7 -9.33 8.26 -9.28
C ASP A 7 -8.59 8.25 -10.64
N SER A 8 -8.20 7.07 -11.18
CA SER A 8 -7.60 6.96 -12.52
C SER A 8 -7.55 5.52 -13.07
N PRO A 9 -7.77 5.31 -14.39
CA PRO A 9 -7.63 3.99 -15.02
C PRO A 9 -6.26 3.35 -14.85
N VAL A 10 -5.21 4.15 -14.66
CA VAL A 10 -3.85 3.66 -14.42
C VAL A 10 -3.75 2.99 -13.05
N ILE A 11 -4.38 3.57 -12.02
CA ILE A 11 -4.40 3.02 -10.66
C ILE A 11 -5.17 1.70 -10.64
N ALA A 12 -6.37 1.67 -11.25
CA ALA A 12 -7.15 0.44 -11.38
C ALA A 12 -6.42 -0.66 -12.17
N ARG A 13 -5.60 -0.31 -13.17
CA ARG A 13 -4.76 -1.27 -13.89
C ARG A 13 -3.64 -1.82 -12.99
N LEU A 14 -2.98 -0.96 -12.22
CA LEU A 14 -1.94 -1.36 -11.29
C LEU A 14 -2.47 -2.35 -10.24
N SER A 15 -3.61 -2.06 -9.62
CA SER A 15 -4.23 -2.95 -8.63
C SER A 15 -4.53 -4.35 -9.21
N ARG A 16 -5.07 -4.43 -10.43
CA ARG A 16 -5.29 -5.72 -11.12
C ARG A 16 -4.00 -6.48 -11.42
N LEU A 17 -2.91 -5.78 -11.73
CA LEU A 17 -1.61 -6.41 -11.95
C LEU A 17 -1.03 -6.98 -10.66
N ILE A 18 -1.13 -6.23 -9.55
CA ILE A 18 -0.68 -6.68 -8.24
C ILE A 18 -1.48 -7.91 -7.81
N GLU A 19 -2.81 -7.91 -7.98
CA GLU A 19 -3.67 -9.06 -7.74
C GLU A 19 -3.22 -10.28 -8.54
N ALA A 20 -2.99 -10.11 -9.85
CA ALA A 20 -2.58 -11.21 -10.73
C ALA A 20 -1.19 -11.78 -10.37
N ILE A 21 -0.25 -10.95 -9.91
CA ILE A 21 1.11 -11.39 -9.56
C ILE A 21 1.12 -12.09 -8.20
N THR A 22 0.42 -11.53 -7.22
CA THR A 22 0.45 -12.01 -5.83
C THR A 22 -0.58 -13.10 -5.55
N ASN A 23 -1.60 -13.22 -6.41
CA ASN A 23 -2.79 -14.01 -6.20
C ASN A 23 -3.54 -13.64 -4.89
N LEU A 24 -3.38 -12.40 -4.43
CA LEU A 24 -4.10 -11.84 -3.29
C LEU A 24 -5.18 -10.88 -3.80
N SER A 25 -6.43 -11.06 -3.34
CA SER A 25 -7.52 -10.16 -3.70
C SER A 25 -7.27 -8.75 -3.19
N MET A 26 -7.57 -7.75 -4.02
CA MET A 26 -7.41 -6.33 -3.68
C MET A 26 -8.64 -5.72 -2.98
N ILE A 27 -9.68 -6.51 -2.68
CA ILE A 27 -10.95 -6.02 -2.08
C ILE A 27 -10.72 -5.30 -0.73
N THR A 28 -9.77 -5.80 0.07
CA THR A 28 -9.43 -5.25 1.38
C THR A 28 -8.11 -4.46 1.39
N ALA A 29 -7.51 -4.25 0.21
CA ALA A 29 -6.29 -3.46 0.11
C ALA A 29 -6.57 -1.99 0.47
N GLU A 30 -5.59 -1.35 1.09
CA GLU A 30 -5.61 0.10 1.28
C GLU A 30 -5.51 0.81 -0.08
N ASP A 31 -5.96 2.06 -0.11
CA ASP A 31 -5.71 2.95 -1.25
C ASP A 31 -4.21 3.06 -1.54
N LEU A 32 -3.85 3.32 -2.81
CA LEU A 32 -2.45 3.43 -3.19
C LEU A 32 -1.81 4.65 -2.53
N GLN A 33 -0.81 4.41 -1.69
CA GLN A 33 -0.03 5.46 -1.06
C GLN A 33 1.08 5.96 -2.00
N ILE A 34 1.16 7.27 -2.19
CA ILE A 34 2.27 7.95 -2.87
C ILE A 34 3.12 8.67 -1.83
N ALA A 35 4.38 8.25 -1.73
CA ALA A 35 5.41 8.88 -0.92
C ALA A 35 6.46 9.56 -1.82
N ASN A 36 6.94 10.73 -1.39
CA ASN A 36 8.02 11.47 -2.04
C ASN A 36 9.15 11.64 -1.04
N TYR A 37 10.36 11.23 -1.43
CA TYR A 37 11.58 11.37 -0.65
C TYR A 37 12.43 12.49 -1.26
N GLY A 38 12.43 13.65 -0.61
CA GLY A 38 13.29 14.77 -0.98
C GLY A 38 14.75 14.55 -0.54
N VAL A 39 15.61 15.55 -0.77
CA VAL A 39 17.00 15.53 -0.31
C VAL A 39 17.07 15.35 1.20
N GLY A 40 17.79 14.33 1.66
CA GLY A 40 17.88 13.97 3.09
C GLY A 40 16.64 13.27 3.65
N GLY A 41 15.62 13.00 2.84
CA GLY A 41 14.47 12.20 3.24
C GLY A 41 14.86 10.74 3.43
N HIS A 42 14.56 10.19 4.60
CA HIS A 42 14.78 8.78 4.92
C HIS A 42 13.55 8.21 5.62
N TYR A 43 13.44 6.89 5.59
CA TYR A 43 12.43 6.16 6.34
C TYR A 43 13.14 5.11 7.20
N GLU A 44 12.87 5.12 8.50
CA GLU A 44 13.55 4.22 9.43
C GLU A 44 13.08 2.77 9.24
N PRO A 45 13.93 1.77 9.51
CA PRO A 45 13.52 0.37 9.45
C PRO A 45 12.34 0.07 10.39
N HIS A 46 11.28 -0.53 9.86
CA HIS A 46 10.07 -0.89 10.60
C HIS A 46 9.35 -2.06 9.93
N PHE A 47 8.33 -2.60 10.59
CA PHE A 47 7.39 -3.55 10.03
C PHE A 47 6.11 -2.85 9.60
N ASP A 48 5.56 -3.25 8.46
CA ASP A 48 4.30 -2.69 7.97
C ASP A 48 3.06 -3.24 8.69
N PHE A 49 3.17 -4.42 9.30
CA PHE A 49 2.07 -5.03 10.06
C PHE A 49 2.01 -4.50 11.49
N SER A 50 0.79 -4.40 12.02
CA SER A 50 0.55 -4.01 13.42
C SER A 50 0.90 -5.14 14.37
N ARG A 51 1.59 -4.85 15.47
CA ARG A 51 1.82 -5.83 16.55
C ARG A 51 0.61 -5.88 17.49
N ARG A 52 0.47 -6.94 18.31
CA ARG A 52 -0.71 -7.20 19.19
C ARG A 52 -1.17 -6.03 20.08
N ARG A 53 -0.32 -5.02 20.33
CA ARG A 53 -0.61 -3.85 21.17
C ARG A 53 -0.71 -2.54 20.39
N GLU A 54 -0.58 -2.60 19.07
CA GLU A 54 -0.67 -1.44 18.18
C GLU A 54 -2.06 -1.34 17.60
N LYS A 55 -2.50 -0.11 17.34
CA LYS A 55 -3.80 0.14 16.73
C LYS A 55 -3.73 -0.24 15.26
N ASP A 56 -4.51 -1.23 14.87
CA ASP A 56 -4.56 -1.69 13.49
C ASP A 56 -5.19 -0.62 12.57
N PRO A 57 -4.45 -0.03 11.62
CA PRO A 57 -4.99 0.96 10.70
C PRO A 57 -6.08 0.37 9.79
N LEU A 58 -6.06 -0.94 9.57
CA LEU A 58 -7.04 -1.70 8.78
C LEU A 58 -8.27 -2.14 9.59
N SER A 59 -8.33 -1.84 10.89
CA SER A 59 -9.49 -2.16 11.74
C SER A 59 -10.81 -1.61 11.18
N ARG A 60 -10.76 -0.50 10.42
CA ARG A 60 -11.94 0.09 9.75
C ARG A 60 -12.45 -0.71 8.57
N LEU A 61 -11.60 -1.54 7.96
CA LEU A 61 -11.94 -2.38 6.81
C LEU A 61 -12.35 -3.80 7.23
N SER A 62 -12.34 -4.10 8.53
CA SER A 62 -12.50 -5.47 9.07
C SER A 62 -11.56 -6.50 8.41
N ALA A 63 -10.45 -6.02 7.84
CA ALA A 63 -9.57 -6.76 6.96
C ALA A 63 -8.48 -7.55 7.69
N GLY A 64 -8.37 -7.38 9.01
CA GLY A 64 -7.23 -7.86 9.77
C GLY A 64 -5.99 -7.02 9.47
N ASN A 65 -4.82 -7.64 9.42
CA ASN A 65 -3.52 -6.97 9.39
C ASN A 65 -2.86 -7.07 8.01
N ARG A 66 -1.81 -6.26 7.76
CA ARG A 66 -1.03 -6.34 6.51
C ARG A 66 -0.30 -7.67 6.41
N ILE A 67 -0.56 -8.39 5.33
CA ILE A 67 0.09 -9.68 5.01
C ILE A 67 1.15 -9.54 3.90
N ALA A 68 1.09 -8.45 3.13
CA ALA A 68 2.02 -8.13 2.05
C ALA A 68 2.08 -6.62 1.81
N THR A 69 3.24 -6.15 1.34
CA THR A 69 3.45 -4.78 0.85
C THR A 69 4.00 -4.85 -0.56
N TRP A 70 3.41 -4.08 -1.48
CA TRP A 70 3.92 -3.90 -2.84
C TRP A 70 4.52 -2.50 -2.98
N LEU A 71 5.82 -2.42 -3.27
CA LEU A 71 6.53 -1.16 -3.42
C LEU A 71 6.95 -0.96 -4.89
N THR A 72 6.39 0.08 -5.52
CA THR A 72 6.77 0.49 -6.89
C THR A 72 7.60 1.76 -6.83
N TYR A 73 8.81 1.73 -7.39
CA TYR A 73 9.61 2.94 -7.63
C TYR A 73 9.13 3.64 -8.90
N VAL A 74 8.61 4.86 -8.75
CA VAL A 74 8.00 5.64 -9.86
C VAL A 74 9.02 6.54 -10.56
N SER A 75 10.10 6.91 -9.85
CA SER A 75 11.22 7.66 -10.39
C SER A 75 12.51 7.11 -9.84
N SER A 76 13.53 7.01 -10.69
CA SER A 76 14.92 6.83 -10.30
C SER A 76 15.61 8.21 -10.35
N LEU A 77 15.90 8.78 -9.18
CA LEU A 77 17.04 9.68 -9.06
C LEU A 77 18.24 8.83 -8.62
#